data_AF-A0A7J4DQI2-F1
#
_entry.id   AF-A0A7J4DQI2-F1
#
_cell.length_a   1.000
_cell.length_b   1.000
_cell.length_c   1.000
_cell.angle_alpha   90.00
_cell.angle_beta   90.00
_cell.angle_gamma   90.00
#
_symmetry.space_group_name_H-M   'P 1'
#
loop_
_entity.id
_entity.type
_entity.pdbx_description
1 polymer ?
#
loop_
_entity_poly.entity_id
_entity_poly.type
_entity_poly.pdbx_seq_one_letter_code
_entity_poly.pdbx_strand_id
1 'polypeptide(L)'
;MASAGARHLLVATEEQCNDIKKQIEEGADFAAMAQEHSSCPSKAQGGDLGTFGPGQMVPEFDKVVFSAPLNEVQGPVKTQYSRLFRS
;
A
#
# COMPACT_ATOMS: atom_id res chain seq x y z
N MET A 1 9.32 -20.77 -3.43
CA MET A 1 7.96 -20.27 -3.15
C MET A 1 7.98 -18.77 -3.42
N ALA A 2 7.06 -18.24 -4.22
CA ALA A 2 7.00 -16.82 -4.50
C ALA A 2 6.40 -16.10 -3.29
N SER A 3 7.22 -15.34 -2.57
CA SER A 3 6.79 -14.46 -1.48
C SER A 3 6.92 -13.02 -1.94
N ALA A 4 5.91 -12.19 -1.68
CA ALA A 4 5.96 -10.77 -1.99
C ALA A 4 5.80 -9.96 -0.71
N GLY A 5 6.63 -8.93 -0.56
CA GLY A 5 6.45 -7.90 0.45
C GLY A 5 5.59 -6.77 -0.11
N ALA A 6 4.75 -6.19 0.72
CA ALA A 6 4.02 -4.97 0.37
C ALA A 6 3.69 -4.14 1.61
N ARG A 7 3.36 -2.88 1.36
CA ARG A 7 2.96 -1.94 2.40
C ARG A 7 1.61 -1.34 2.02
N HIS A 8 0.68 -1.33 2.96
CA HIS A 8 -0.64 -0.76 2.70
C HIS A 8 -0.87 0.52 3.48
N LEU A 9 -1.74 1.38 2.95
CA LEU A 9 -2.07 2.65 3.57
C LEU A 9 -3.59 2.81 3.57
N LEU A 10 -4.15 2.71 4.78
CA LEU A 10 -5.59 2.81 4.98
C LEU A 10 -6.06 4.25 5.22
N VAL A 11 -6.57 4.93 4.21
CA VAL A 11 -7.14 6.29 4.31
C VAL A 11 -8.64 6.30 4.16
N ALA A 12 -9.28 7.28 4.80
CA ALA A 12 -10.72 7.44 4.80
C ALA A 12 -11.27 8.01 3.47
N THR A 13 -10.46 8.76 2.71
CA THR A 13 -10.90 9.43 1.48
C THR A 13 -9.99 9.13 0.28
N GLU A 14 -10.57 9.10 -0.93
CA GLU A 14 -9.81 8.98 -2.18
C GLU A 14 -8.86 10.17 -2.38
N GLU A 15 -9.27 11.35 -1.93
CA GLU A 15 -8.50 12.60 -2.03
C GLU A 15 -7.18 12.49 -1.27
N GLN A 16 -7.21 12.04 -0.02
CA GLN A 16 -5.99 11.81 0.77
C GLN A 16 -5.07 10.81 0.09
N CYS A 17 -5.61 9.73 -0.47
CA CYS A 17 -4.78 8.77 -1.18
C CYS A 17 -4.12 9.36 -2.42
N ASN A 18 -4.83 10.19 -3.18
CA ASN A 18 -4.27 10.83 -4.37
C ASN A 18 -3.18 11.84 -3.99
N ASP A 19 -3.38 12.59 -2.91
CA ASP A 19 -2.40 13.54 -2.39
C ASP A 19 -1.12 12.82 -1.94
N ILE A 20 -1.27 11.77 -1.13
CA ILE A 20 -0.15 10.92 -0.68
C ILE A 20 0.56 10.29 -1.87
N LYS A 21 -0.17 9.74 -2.85
CA LYS A 21 0.43 9.18 -4.07
C LYS A 21 1.31 10.22 -4.76
N LYS A 22 0.78 11.43 -4.94
CA LYS A 22 1.51 12.54 -5.57
C LYS A 22 2.76 12.90 -4.79
N GLN A 23 2.67 13.01 -3.46
CA GLN A 23 3.83 13.29 -2.63
C GLN A 23 4.90 12.19 -2.71
N ILE A 24 4.50 10.91 -2.73
CA ILE A 24 5.45 9.81 -2.88
C ILE A 24 6.10 9.84 -4.27
N GLU A 25 5.34 10.16 -5.33
CA GLU A 25 5.88 10.39 -6.68
C GLU A 25 6.85 11.59 -6.72
N GLU A 26 6.66 12.59 -5.86
CA GLU A 26 7.55 13.74 -5.66
C GLU A 26 8.78 13.40 -4.77
N GLY A 27 8.83 12.21 -4.17
CA GLY A 27 9.96 11.72 -3.36
C GLY A 27 9.71 11.71 -1.84
N ALA A 28 8.47 11.84 -1.39
CA ALA A 28 8.12 11.74 0.03
C ALA A 28 8.18 10.29 0.55
N ASP A 29 8.48 10.15 1.85
CA ASP A 29 8.54 8.86 2.52
C ASP A 29 7.15 8.23 2.71
N PHE A 30 6.94 7.07 2.09
CA PHE A 30 5.72 6.29 2.25
C PHE A 30 5.43 5.95 3.71
N ALA A 31 6.46 5.56 4.46
CA ALA A 31 6.30 5.14 5.85
C ALA A 31 5.79 6.30 6.72
N ALA A 32 6.23 7.53 6.46
CA ALA A 32 5.76 8.73 7.14
C ALA A 32 4.28 8.99 6.81
N MET A 33 3.92 8.96 5.52
CA MET A 33 2.53 9.14 5.07
C MET A 33 1.60 8.06 5.63
N ALA A 34 2.07 6.80 5.68
CA ALA A 34 1.33 5.71 6.30
C ALA A 34 1.18 5.91 7.81
N GLN A 35 2.21 6.40 8.51
CA GLN A 35 2.14 6.69 9.94
C GLN A 35 1.13 7.80 10.27
N GLU A 36 1.12 8.86 9.47
CA GLU A 36 0.26 10.04 9.68
C GLU A 36 -1.17 9.82 9.22
N HIS A 37 -1.36 9.22 8.04
CA HIS A 37 -2.68 9.12 7.40
C HIS A 37 -3.33 7.75 7.51
N SER A 38 -2.57 6.68 7.78
CA SER A 38 -3.19 5.36 7.87
C SER A 38 -4.01 5.20 9.16
N SER A 39 -5.20 4.63 9.01
CA SER A 39 -6.08 4.25 10.12
C SER A 39 -5.89 2.79 10.56
N CYS A 40 -4.97 2.04 9.95
CA CYS A 40 -4.65 0.66 10.35
C CYS A 40 -3.60 0.65 11.48
N PRO A 41 -3.64 -0.30 12.44
CA PRO A 41 -2.57 -0.44 13.45
C PRO A 41 -1.17 -0.69 12.85
N SER A 42 -1.08 -1.22 11.62
CA SER A 42 0.18 -1.37 10.89
C SER A 42 0.84 -0.03 10.55
N LYS A 43 0.14 1.10 10.73
CA LYS A 43 0.73 2.45 10.61
C LYS A 43 1.97 2.60 11.48
N ALA A 44 2.04 1.95 12.64
CA ALA A 44 3.21 2.01 13.52
C ALA A 44 4.49 1.52 12.81
N GLN A 45 4.37 0.61 11.85
CA GLN A 45 5.46 0.09 11.02
C GLN A 45 5.49 0.74 9.62
N GLY A 46 4.87 1.90 9.44
CA GLY A 46 4.80 2.56 8.13
C GLY A 46 3.92 1.81 7.13
N GLY A 47 2.91 1.07 7.61
CA GLY A 47 2.01 0.31 6.77
C GLY A 47 2.56 -1.04 6.30
N ASP A 48 3.70 -1.47 6.84
CA ASP A 48 4.33 -2.73 6.46
C ASP A 48 3.47 -3.94 6.86
N LEU A 49 3.20 -4.81 5.89
CA LEU A 49 2.47 -6.08 6.08
C LEU A 49 3.43 -7.27 6.14
N GLY A 50 4.74 -7.04 6.02
CA GLY A 50 5.73 -8.08 5.85
C GLY A 50 5.60 -8.81 4.52
N THR A 51 6.14 -10.03 4.50
CA THR A 51 6.14 -10.90 3.32
C THR A 51 5.01 -11.91 3.42
N PHE A 52 4.15 -11.96 2.42
CA PHE A 52 3.04 -12.91 2.33
C PHE A 52 3.07 -13.67 1.01
N GLY A 53 2.43 -14.83 1.01
CA GLY A 53 2.27 -15.68 -0.17
C GLY A 53 1.02 -15.33 -0.97
N PRO A 54 0.93 -15.79 -2.23
CA PRO A 54 -0.26 -15.61 -3.06
C PRO A 54 -1.50 -16.25 -2.42
N GLY A 55 -2.61 -15.51 -2.39
CA GLY A 55 -3.88 -15.94 -1.80
C GLY A 55 -4.03 -15.68 -0.29
N GLN A 56 -3.05 -15.01 0.34
CA GLN A 56 -3.14 -14.55 1.73
C GLN A 56 -3.90 -13.21 1.86
N MET A 57 -4.00 -12.46 0.77
CA MET A 57 -4.64 -11.15 0.70
C MET A 57 -5.83 -11.16 -0.26
N VAL A 58 -6.60 -10.06 -0.29
CA VAL A 58 -7.72 -9.91 -1.23
C VAL A 58 -7.24 -10.07 -2.69
N PRO A 59 -8.02 -10.68 -3.59
CA PRO A 59 -7.56 -11.02 -4.93
C PRO A 59 -7.04 -9.83 -5.75
N GLU A 60 -7.61 -8.65 -5.54
CA GLU A 60 -7.21 -7.41 -6.19
C GLU A 60 -5.83 -6.94 -5.70
N PHE A 61 -5.59 -7.03 -4.39
CA PHE A 61 -4.29 -6.76 -3.76
C PHE A 61 -3.26 -7.74 -4.31
N ASP A 62 -3.57 -9.03 -4.28
CA ASP A 62 -2.65 -10.10 -4.66
C ASP A 62 -2.19 -9.94 -6.10
N LYS A 63 -3.16 -9.73 -7.01
CA LYS A 63 -2.85 -9.45 -8.42
C LYS A 63 -1.95 -8.23 -8.57
N VAL A 64 -2.21 -7.13 -7.87
CA VAL A 64 -1.38 -5.92 -7.99
C VAL A 64 0.01 -6.17 -7.45
N VAL A 65 0.16 -6.81 -6.30
CA VAL A 65 1.47 -7.07 -5.68
C VAL A 65 2.31 -8.05 -6.50
N PHE A 66 1.69 -9.08 -7.07
CA PHE A 66 2.39 -10.08 -7.89
C PHE A 66 2.54 -9.67 -9.37
N SER A 67 1.69 -8.76 -9.88
CA SER A 67 1.76 -8.28 -11.28
C SER A 67 2.54 -6.99 -11.46
N ALA A 68 2.61 -6.14 -10.43
CA ALA A 68 3.32 -4.87 -10.52
C ALA A 68 4.83 -5.04 -10.33
N PRO A 69 5.66 -4.18 -10.93
CA PRO A 69 7.09 -4.15 -10.67
C PRO A 69 7.40 -3.84 -9.19
N LEU A 70 8.54 -4.34 -8.72
CA LEU A 70 9.10 -4.02 -7.40
C LEU A 70 9.50 -2.53 -7.36
N ASN A 71 9.35 -1.90 -6.20
CA ASN A 71 9.59 -0.48 -5.95
C ASN A 71 8.69 0.49 -6.73
N GLU A 72 7.53 0.04 -7.20
CA GLU A 72 6.57 0.91 -7.87
C GLU A 72 5.31 1.15 -7.05
N VAL A 73 4.98 2.42 -6.92
CA VAL A 73 3.82 2.95 -6.22
C VAL A 73 2.58 2.65 -7.06
N GLN A 74 1.92 1.52 -6.77
CA GLN A 74 0.70 1.15 -7.46
C GLN A 74 -0.48 1.98 -6.98
N GLY A 75 -1.26 2.45 -7.96
CA GLY A 75 -2.32 3.40 -7.71
C GLY A 75 -3.55 2.78 -7.06
N PRO A 76 -4.51 3.64 -6.69
CA PRO A 76 -5.77 3.32 -6.04
C PRO A 76 -6.46 1.97 -6.29
N VAL A 77 -6.09 0.91 -5.57
CA VAL A 77 -6.90 -0.32 -5.60
C VAL A 77 -8.22 -0.05 -4.84
N LYS A 78 -9.33 0.03 -5.57
CA LYS A 78 -10.68 0.24 -5.00
C LYS A 78 -11.14 -1.01 -4.26
N THR A 79 -10.64 -1.19 -3.03
CA THR A 79 -11.20 -2.15 -2.08
C THR A 79 -12.15 -1.43 -1.11
N GLN A 80 -12.91 -2.19 -0.31
CA GLN A 80 -13.94 -1.66 0.59
C GLN A 80 -13.42 -0.66 1.65
N TYR A 81 -12.12 -0.60 1.90
CA TYR A 81 -11.57 0.27 2.95
C TYR A 81 -10.28 1.02 2.59
N SER A 82 -9.48 0.63 1.57
CA SER A 82 -8.29 1.41 1.18
C SER A 82 -7.41 0.83 0.07
N ARG A 83 -6.53 1.70 -0.45
CA ARG A 83 -5.65 1.56 -1.61
C ARG A 83 -4.23 1.08 -1.24
N LEU A 84 -3.55 0.46 -2.19
CA LEU A 84 -2.36 -0.37 -1.93
C LEU A 84 -1.08 0.13 -2.57
N PHE A 85 0.08 -0.15 -1.97
CA PHE A 85 1.38 0.11 -2.56
C PHE A 85 2.32 -1.09 -2.38
N ARG A 86 3.33 -1.22 -3.25
CA ARG A 86 4.36 -2.24 -3.15
C ARG A 86 5.72 -1.57 -3.20
N SER A 87 6.57 -1.82 -2.20
CA SER A 87 8.02 -1.61 -2.29
C SER A 87 8.69 -2.93 -2.64
#